data_AF-A0A935HL58-F1
#
_entry.id   AF-A0A935HL58-F1
#
_cell.length_a   1.000
_cell.length_b   1.000
_cell.length_c   1.000
_cell.angle_alpha   90.00
_cell.angle_beta   90.00
_cell.angle_gamma   90.00
#
_symmetry.space_group_name_H-M   'P 1'
#
loop_
_entity.id
_entity.type
_entity.pdbx_description
1 polymer ?
#
loop_
_entity_poly.entity_id
_entity_poly.type
_entity_poly.pdbx_seq_one_letter_code
_entity_poly.pdbx_strand_id
1 'polypeptide(L)'
;MSTSPERYLIRFINGQKASQQEEFDFSKSELTIGRDTASDIQFDPETELVVSRNHGKIIKKAEDVFIIEDNGSRNGTFVNGKKVEGSVLLNPGDEVKLGANGPTFIFDLTPRPGGSLPTQLVNISPATTTIDIDAKSSTPTAKSGKFAYWLLLPVLLLLGGAGVLWKGNQKTVVAKTSGEGDLVVQIFPLPAIMPAAYKVYANPAALDGRYYFAKIVIDNKGTGILNDVKVEYSIPGIINWTTASDSKFILPGGSAVTTIYPQFPQSVTQKTTESAERAQVRITYTSAGKQEKYEKTYPFSMLSRNDFLYTNMPASEVTGVKDLEDNNDLAPVFITPQDPIVKYYTQQIQEKLLAGETASVGNKSDEAIRFMMGVYEATRRTHMVYSGTGGAFVQKGDIQGTMQKIRLPREVITGNTGLCIEMSFLYASVFAAEGLDPVIFFIPGHAFPGIKYNGQLFAIEPTAVGGEGLGHIASPFEAFQKGMKEVDEFIKNVQAGDPRYTLIDVNDLIAKGVHQMELTDDAFLRTKVDEMAERFAVGGPFVFSKN
;
A
#
# COMPACT_ATOMS: atom_id res chain seq x y z
N MET A 1 22.91 5.41 -17.06
CA MET A 1 22.14 5.37 -18.33
C MET A 1 21.43 4.03 -18.33
N SER A 2 20.12 3.99 -18.07
CA SER A 2 19.34 2.76 -18.24
C SER A 2 19.09 2.62 -19.75
N THR A 3 19.59 1.56 -20.36
CA THR A 3 19.35 1.26 -21.78
C THR A 3 17.96 0.65 -21.89
N SER A 4 17.06 1.28 -22.65
CA SER A 4 15.73 0.72 -22.90
C SER A 4 15.86 -0.67 -23.56
N PRO A 5 15.05 -1.65 -23.13
CA PRO A 5 15.07 -2.99 -23.70
C PRO A 5 14.67 -2.96 -25.18
N GLU A 6 15.43 -3.66 -26.02
CA GLU A 6 15.26 -3.68 -27.48
C GLU A 6 14.58 -4.97 -27.96
N ARG A 7 14.72 -6.07 -27.19
CA ARG A 7 14.19 -7.39 -27.54
C ARG A 7 13.74 -8.16 -26.31
N TYR A 8 12.73 -9.00 -26.50
CA TYR A 8 12.47 -10.12 -25.61
C TYR A 8 13.50 -11.22 -25.86
N LEU A 9 13.95 -11.90 -24.81
CA LEU A 9 14.85 -13.04 -24.89
C LEU A 9 14.27 -14.22 -24.10
N ILE A 10 14.02 -15.33 -24.77
CA ILE A 10 13.52 -16.57 -24.18
C ILE A 10 14.63 -17.61 -24.22
N ARG A 11 15.11 -18.06 -23.05
CA ARG A 11 16.18 -19.07 -22.95
C ARG A 11 15.62 -20.39 -22.46
N PHE A 12 15.63 -21.41 -23.31
CA PHE A 12 15.06 -22.71 -22.98
C PHE A 12 16.02 -23.52 -22.10
N ILE A 13 15.53 -23.98 -20.96
CA ILE A 13 16.32 -24.71 -19.95
C ILE A 13 16.26 -26.22 -20.16
N ASN A 14 15.09 -26.75 -20.51
CA ASN A 14 14.89 -28.16 -20.82
C ASN A 14 13.86 -28.33 -21.97
N GLY A 15 13.46 -29.56 -22.27
CA GLY A 15 12.63 -29.88 -23.43
C GLY A 15 13.46 -30.02 -24.70
N GLN A 16 12.82 -30.09 -25.87
CA GLN A 16 13.56 -30.31 -27.12
C GLN A 16 14.42 -29.11 -27.53
N LYS A 17 14.03 -27.92 -27.08
CA LYS A 17 14.77 -26.68 -27.30
C LYS A 17 15.82 -26.39 -26.22
N ALA A 18 16.14 -27.34 -25.32
CA ALA A 18 17.08 -27.12 -24.23
C ALA A 18 18.40 -26.47 -24.71
N SER A 19 18.86 -25.45 -23.98
CA SER A 19 20.05 -24.64 -24.30
C SER A 19 19.96 -23.77 -25.56
N GLN A 20 18.79 -23.69 -26.21
CA GLN A 20 18.53 -22.73 -27.28
C GLN A 20 17.96 -21.42 -26.70
N GLN A 21 17.99 -20.36 -27.51
CA GLN A 21 17.36 -19.10 -27.18
C GLN A 21 16.62 -18.53 -28.39
N GLU A 22 15.53 -17.82 -28.13
CA GLU A 22 14.74 -17.12 -29.13
C GLU A 22 14.61 -15.65 -28.75
N GLU A 23 14.65 -14.78 -29.76
CA GLU A 23 14.52 -13.34 -29.58
C GLU A 23 13.29 -12.83 -30.33
N PHE A 24 12.55 -11.92 -29.71
CA PHE A 24 11.37 -11.31 -30.30
C PHE A 24 11.43 -9.79 -30.22
N ASP A 25 10.82 -9.13 -31.21
CA ASP A 25 10.71 -7.67 -31.27
C ASP A 25 9.97 -7.12 -30.05
N PHE A 26 10.59 -6.15 -29.37
CA PHE A 26 10.03 -5.51 -28.18
C PHE A 26 8.80 -4.63 -28.45
N SER A 27 8.52 -4.32 -29.72
CA SER A 27 7.30 -3.63 -30.14
C SER A 27 6.05 -4.50 -30.00
N LYS A 28 6.20 -5.83 -29.92
CA LYS A 28 5.06 -6.73 -29.71
C LYS A 28 4.49 -6.53 -28.31
N SER A 29 3.19 -6.26 -28.23
CA SER A 29 2.46 -6.17 -26.96
C SER A 29 2.14 -7.53 -26.35
N GLU A 30 2.27 -8.62 -27.14
CA GLU A 30 1.94 -9.98 -26.72
C GLU A 30 2.86 -10.99 -27.43
N LEU A 31 3.28 -12.03 -26.69
CA LEU A 31 3.92 -13.24 -27.21
C LEU A 31 3.08 -14.45 -26.80
N THR A 32 2.57 -15.19 -27.76
CA THR A 32 1.76 -16.38 -27.54
C THR A 32 2.63 -17.63 -27.32
N ILE A 33 2.21 -18.52 -26.43
CA ILE A 33 2.92 -19.74 -26.06
C ILE A 33 2.04 -20.95 -26.37
N GLY A 34 2.57 -21.91 -27.10
CA GLY A 34 1.82 -23.13 -27.38
C GLY A 34 2.44 -24.00 -28.46
N ARG A 35 1.81 -25.15 -28.70
CA ARG A 35 2.20 -26.05 -29.80
C ARG A 35 1.46 -25.78 -31.11
N ASP A 36 0.56 -24.80 -31.13
CA ASP A 36 -0.03 -24.34 -32.39
C ASP A 36 1.06 -23.66 -33.23
N THR A 37 1.08 -23.92 -34.53
CA THR A 37 2.07 -23.35 -35.45
C THR A 37 1.97 -21.84 -35.60
N ALA A 38 0.87 -21.24 -35.12
CA ALA A 38 0.70 -19.79 -35.05
C ALA A 38 1.26 -19.15 -33.77
N SER A 39 1.78 -19.94 -32.82
CA SER A 39 2.31 -19.42 -31.55
C SER A 39 3.68 -18.75 -31.76
N ASP A 40 3.96 -17.66 -31.05
CA ASP A 40 5.28 -17.00 -31.10
C ASP A 40 6.36 -17.89 -30.47
N ILE A 41 6.15 -18.31 -29.22
CA ILE A 41 6.97 -19.28 -28.50
C ILE A 41 6.38 -20.65 -28.78
N GLN A 42 6.77 -21.21 -29.93
CA GLN A 42 6.22 -22.44 -30.47
C GLN A 42 6.90 -23.68 -29.88
N PHE A 43 6.12 -24.69 -29.51
CA PHE A 43 6.58 -26.03 -29.15
C PHE A 43 6.16 -27.05 -30.21
N ASP A 44 6.84 -28.19 -30.29
CA ASP A 44 6.58 -29.18 -31.34
C ASP A 44 5.17 -29.80 -31.20
N PRO A 45 4.32 -29.74 -32.25
CA PRO A 45 2.91 -30.15 -32.18
C PRO A 45 2.69 -31.64 -31.92
N GLU A 46 3.67 -32.49 -32.25
CA GLU A 46 3.56 -33.95 -32.23
C GLU A 46 4.29 -34.58 -31.03
N THR A 47 5.35 -33.94 -30.55
CA THR A 47 6.26 -34.52 -29.56
C THR A 47 6.23 -33.82 -28.20
N GLU A 48 5.85 -32.53 -28.13
CA GLU A 48 5.76 -31.77 -26.87
C GLU A 48 4.31 -31.68 -26.36
N LEU A 49 3.63 -32.83 -26.30
CA LEU A 49 2.21 -32.96 -25.94
C LEU A 49 1.83 -32.48 -24.52
N VAL A 50 2.81 -32.18 -23.67
CA VAL A 50 2.59 -31.55 -22.37
C VAL A 50 2.13 -30.08 -22.56
N VAL A 51 2.51 -29.45 -23.66
CA VAL A 51 2.12 -28.09 -24.01
C VAL A 51 0.79 -28.10 -24.79
N SER A 52 -0.22 -27.37 -24.33
CA SER A 52 -1.46 -27.14 -25.09
C SER A 52 -1.21 -26.40 -26.41
N ARG A 53 -2.13 -26.51 -27.39
CA ARG A 53 -2.06 -25.75 -28.65
C ARG A 53 -2.01 -24.25 -28.40
N ASN A 54 -2.91 -23.78 -27.54
CA ASN A 54 -2.91 -22.44 -26.99
C ASN A 54 -2.70 -22.57 -25.48
N HIS A 55 -1.43 -22.47 -25.03
CA HIS A 55 -1.07 -22.79 -23.65
C HIS A 55 -1.15 -21.56 -22.76
N GLY A 56 -0.59 -20.46 -23.21
CA GLY A 56 -0.53 -19.23 -22.45
C GLY A 56 0.02 -18.10 -23.30
N LYS A 57 0.26 -16.96 -22.67
CA LYS A 57 0.79 -15.78 -23.36
C LYS A 57 1.48 -14.84 -22.39
N ILE A 58 2.51 -14.16 -22.89
CA ILE A 58 3.19 -13.06 -22.21
C ILE A 58 2.64 -11.77 -22.78
N ILE A 59 2.12 -10.88 -21.95
CA ILE A 59 1.58 -9.57 -22.36
C ILE A 59 2.42 -8.46 -21.75
N LYS A 60 2.84 -7.53 -22.59
CA LYS A 60 3.45 -6.26 -22.18
C LYS A 60 2.35 -5.24 -21.90
N LYS A 61 2.21 -4.85 -20.64
CA LYS A 61 1.21 -3.86 -20.17
C LYS A 61 1.75 -2.43 -20.18
N ALA A 62 3.04 -2.27 -19.95
CA ALA A 62 3.77 -1.00 -20.03
C ALA A 62 5.21 -1.27 -20.51
N GLU A 63 6.07 -0.24 -20.60
CA GLU A 63 7.44 -0.39 -21.11
C GLU A 63 8.21 -1.50 -20.38
N ASP A 64 8.16 -1.55 -19.04
CA ASP A 64 8.88 -2.55 -18.23
C ASP A 64 7.95 -3.52 -17.45
N VAL A 65 6.66 -3.58 -17.80
CA VAL A 65 5.67 -4.40 -17.07
C VAL A 65 5.16 -5.53 -17.96
N PHE A 66 5.54 -6.76 -17.63
CA PHE A 66 5.11 -7.97 -18.32
C PHE A 66 4.29 -8.84 -17.40
N ILE A 67 3.26 -9.47 -17.94
CA ILE A 67 2.47 -10.48 -17.26
C ILE A 67 2.45 -11.75 -18.09
N ILE A 68 2.21 -12.88 -17.47
CA ILE A 68 1.91 -14.16 -18.12
C ILE A 68 0.54 -14.66 -17.69
N GLU A 69 -0.20 -15.18 -18.65
CA GLU A 69 -1.52 -15.77 -18.46
C GLU A 69 -1.52 -17.20 -18.98
N ASP A 70 -2.14 -18.11 -18.23
CA ASP A 70 -2.47 -19.45 -18.71
C ASP A 70 -3.81 -19.41 -19.46
N ASN A 71 -3.87 -19.97 -20.67
CA ASN A 71 -5.06 -19.91 -21.51
C ASN A 71 -5.92 -21.17 -21.40
N GLY A 72 -6.17 -21.61 -20.16
CA GLY A 72 -6.90 -22.85 -19.88
C GLY A 72 -6.14 -24.09 -20.35
N SER A 73 -4.82 -24.08 -20.20
CA SER A 73 -3.97 -25.18 -20.65
C SER A 73 -4.28 -26.46 -19.87
N ARG A 74 -4.05 -27.62 -20.50
CA ARG A 74 -4.37 -28.92 -19.88
C ARG A 74 -3.53 -29.18 -18.61
N ASN A 75 -2.28 -28.73 -18.62
CA ASN A 75 -1.28 -29.06 -17.60
C ASN A 75 -0.89 -27.86 -16.71
N GLY A 76 -1.39 -26.66 -17.02
CA GLY A 76 -1.11 -25.42 -16.31
C GLY A 76 0.26 -24.83 -16.64
N THR A 77 0.35 -23.50 -16.57
CA THR A 77 1.59 -22.72 -16.60
C THR A 77 2.10 -22.50 -15.18
N PHE A 78 3.41 -22.49 -14.98
CA PHE A 78 4.05 -22.23 -13.69
C PHE A 78 5.14 -21.17 -13.86
N VAL A 79 5.23 -20.21 -12.94
CA VAL A 79 6.29 -19.21 -12.87
C VAL A 79 7.05 -19.43 -11.56
N ASN A 80 8.36 -19.65 -11.67
CA ASN A 80 9.27 -20.00 -10.59
C ASN A 80 8.65 -21.06 -9.67
N GLY A 81 8.08 -22.14 -10.24
CA GLY A 81 7.47 -23.24 -9.49
C GLY A 81 6.05 -23.01 -8.94
N LYS A 82 5.49 -21.79 -9.00
CA LYS A 82 4.08 -21.52 -8.62
C LYS A 82 3.16 -21.56 -9.83
N LYS A 83 2.00 -22.22 -9.73
CA LYS A 83 1.01 -22.29 -10.82
C LYS A 83 0.41 -20.91 -11.09
N VAL A 84 0.28 -20.55 -12.36
CA VAL A 84 -0.34 -19.31 -12.83
C VAL A 84 -1.86 -19.43 -12.69
N GLU A 85 -2.46 -18.49 -11.95
CA GLU A 85 -3.91 -18.31 -11.83
C GLU A 85 -4.27 -16.90 -12.29
N GLY A 86 -5.05 -16.78 -13.36
CA GLY A 86 -5.28 -15.49 -14.01
C GLY A 86 -4.01 -14.92 -14.64
N SER A 87 -3.71 -13.66 -14.34
CA SER A 87 -2.54 -12.92 -14.83
C SER A 87 -1.49 -12.79 -13.73
N VAL A 88 -0.27 -13.27 -13.97
CA VAL A 88 0.85 -13.21 -13.01
C VAL A 88 1.95 -12.31 -13.58
N LEU A 89 2.57 -11.46 -12.74
CA LEU A 89 3.69 -10.63 -13.17
C LEU A 89 4.89 -11.51 -13.58
N LEU A 90 5.57 -11.15 -14.66
CA LEU A 90 6.73 -11.86 -15.19
C LEU A 90 7.92 -10.91 -15.26
N ASN A 91 8.97 -11.18 -14.48
CA ASN A 91 10.18 -10.35 -14.42
C ASN A 91 11.33 -10.96 -15.23
N PRO A 92 12.23 -10.13 -15.80
CA PRO A 92 13.45 -10.63 -16.43
C PRO A 92 14.28 -11.49 -15.47
N GLY A 93 14.55 -12.72 -15.86
CA GLY A 93 15.18 -13.76 -15.04
C GLY A 93 14.23 -14.83 -14.52
N ASP A 94 12.91 -14.66 -14.66
CA ASP A 94 11.92 -15.64 -14.18
C ASP A 94 11.89 -16.92 -15.01
N GLU A 95 11.81 -18.06 -14.32
CA GLU A 95 11.63 -19.38 -14.91
C GLU A 95 10.13 -19.65 -15.15
N VAL A 96 9.76 -19.93 -16.40
CA VAL A 96 8.42 -20.36 -16.79
C VAL A 96 8.45 -21.84 -17.18
N LYS A 97 7.59 -22.65 -16.56
CA LYS A 97 7.42 -24.07 -16.84
C LYS A 97 6.00 -24.37 -17.33
N LEU A 98 5.88 -25.14 -18.42
CA LEU A 98 4.62 -25.45 -19.08
C LEU A 98 4.16 -26.87 -18.73
N GLY A 99 3.46 -27.02 -17.60
CA GLY A 99 3.10 -28.30 -16.99
C GLY A 99 4.18 -28.83 -16.04
N ALA A 100 3.77 -29.54 -14.97
CA ALA A 100 4.68 -29.98 -13.90
C ALA A 100 5.92 -30.76 -14.39
N ASN A 101 5.75 -31.54 -15.48
CA ASN A 101 6.81 -32.31 -16.15
C ASN A 101 7.11 -31.81 -17.57
N GLY A 102 6.74 -30.58 -17.90
CA GLY A 102 6.88 -30.02 -19.24
C GLY A 102 8.13 -29.15 -19.41
N PRO A 103 8.26 -28.53 -20.60
CA PRO A 103 9.39 -27.69 -20.92
C PRO A 103 9.42 -26.41 -20.09
N THR A 104 10.63 -25.90 -19.89
CA THR A 104 10.97 -24.77 -19.04
C THR A 104 11.82 -23.79 -19.83
N PHE A 105 11.52 -22.49 -19.70
CA PHE A 105 12.34 -21.42 -20.25
C PHE A 105 12.50 -20.27 -19.23
N ILE A 106 13.53 -19.44 -19.41
CA ILE A 106 13.71 -18.19 -18.69
C ILE A 106 13.27 -17.04 -19.59
N PHE A 107 12.41 -16.17 -19.05
CA PHE A 107 12.05 -14.90 -19.67
C PHE A 107 13.10 -13.84 -19.34
N ASP A 108 13.56 -13.07 -20.31
CA ASP A 108 14.52 -11.98 -20.13
C ASP A 108 14.35 -10.88 -21.19
N LEU A 109 15.11 -9.80 -21.03
CA LEU A 109 15.17 -8.68 -21.96
C LEU A 109 16.62 -8.38 -22.35
N THR A 110 16.81 -7.90 -23.58
CA THR A 110 18.13 -7.49 -24.09
C THR A 110 18.08 -6.05 -24.62
N PRO A 111 18.88 -5.11 -24.09
CA PRO A 111 19.63 -5.22 -22.83
C PRO A 111 18.69 -5.31 -21.62
N ARG A 112 19.13 -5.99 -20.56
CA ARG A 112 18.34 -6.08 -19.32
C ARG A 112 18.34 -4.71 -18.62
N PRO A 113 17.18 -4.14 -18.27
CA PRO A 113 17.11 -2.90 -17.49
C PRO A 113 17.80 -3.07 -16.13
N GLY A 114 18.57 -2.06 -15.70
CA GLY A 114 19.20 -2.06 -14.39
C GLY A 114 18.14 -2.07 -13.28
N GLY A 115 18.20 -3.06 -12.38
CA GLY A 115 17.25 -3.21 -11.26
C GLY A 115 16.22 -4.34 -11.40
N SER A 116 16.19 -5.08 -12.52
CA SER A 116 15.33 -6.27 -12.67
C SER A 116 15.93 -7.50 -11.96
N LEU A 117 15.29 -7.95 -10.88
CA LEU A 117 15.64 -9.18 -10.15
C LEU A 117 14.60 -10.28 -10.42
N PRO A 118 15.02 -11.57 -10.45
CA PRO A 118 14.11 -12.70 -10.59
C PRO A 118 13.20 -12.85 -9.36
N THR A 119 11.95 -13.25 -9.58
CA THR A 119 10.93 -13.53 -8.57
C THR A 119 11.33 -14.79 -7.78
N GLN A 120 11.70 -14.66 -6.50
CA GLN A 120 12.10 -15.80 -5.66
C GLN A 120 10.93 -16.51 -4.97
N LEU A 121 11.07 -17.83 -4.80
CA LEU A 121 10.09 -18.73 -4.17
C LEU A 121 10.01 -18.56 -2.64
N VAL A 122 8.86 -18.09 -2.16
CA VAL A 122 8.33 -18.43 -0.82
C VAL A 122 6.83 -18.71 -0.96
N ASN A 123 6.36 -19.75 -0.28
CA ASN A 123 5.14 -20.48 -0.63
C ASN A 123 3.99 -20.18 0.35
N ILE A 124 3.03 -19.29 0.04
CA ILE A 124 1.72 -19.17 0.75
C ILE A 124 0.61 -18.54 -0.17
N SER A 125 -0.67 -18.91 0.04
CA SER A 125 -1.95 -18.49 -0.61
C SER A 125 -2.84 -17.74 0.42
N PRO A 126 -3.81 -16.82 0.10
CA PRO A 126 -5.04 -17.08 -0.68
C PRO A 126 -5.68 -15.87 -1.46
N ALA A 127 -6.93 -16.09 -1.95
CA ALA A 127 -7.64 -15.43 -3.05
C ALA A 127 -8.49 -14.17 -2.74
N THR A 128 -8.80 -13.39 -3.79
CA THR A 128 -9.75 -12.25 -3.84
C THR A 128 -11.21 -12.72 -3.94
N THR A 129 -12.15 -12.11 -3.20
CA THR A 129 -13.60 -12.39 -3.32
C THR A 129 -14.43 -11.10 -3.33
N THR A 130 -15.10 -10.81 -4.45
CA THR A 130 -16.36 -10.03 -4.49
C THR A 130 -17.48 -10.85 -3.85
N ILE A 131 -18.14 -10.35 -2.80
CA ILE A 131 -19.22 -11.07 -2.11
C ILE A 131 -20.60 -10.54 -2.58
N ASP A 132 -21.20 -11.30 -3.51
CA ASP A 132 -22.62 -11.42 -3.94
C ASP A 132 -23.55 -10.19 -4.09
N ILE A 133 -24.25 -10.19 -5.24
CA ILE A 133 -25.43 -9.39 -5.57
C ILE A 133 -26.67 -10.15 -5.07
N ASP A 134 -27.29 -9.69 -3.98
CA ASP A 134 -28.54 -10.26 -3.47
C ASP A 134 -29.73 -9.51 -4.11
N ALA A 135 -30.40 -10.14 -5.08
CA ALA A 135 -31.67 -9.67 -5.63
C ALA A 135 -32.79 -10.56 -5.06
N LYS A 136 -33.66 -9.99 -4.22
CA LYS A 136 -34.86 -10.72 -3.75
C LYS A 136 -35.75 -10.99 -4.96
N SER A 137 -35.80 -12.24 -5.41
CA SER A 137 -36.73 -12.67 -6.46
C SER A 137 -38.16 -12.66 -5.90
N SER A 138 -38.94 -11.66 -6.31
CA SER A 138 -40.39 -11.75 -6.27
C SER A 138 -40.91 -11.59 -7.69
N THR A 139 -41.56 -12.64 -8.18
CA THR A 139 -42.16 -12.71 -9.52
C THR A 139 -43.40 -11.83 -9.56
N PRO A 140 -43.54 -10.91 -10.53
CA PRO A 140 -44.85 -10.38 -10.91
C PRO A 140 -45.26 -10.98 -12.25
N THR A 141 -46.38 -11.68 -12.23
CA THR A 141 -47.14 -12.05 -13.40
C THR A 141 -47.73 -10.82 -14.10
N ALA A 142 -47.31 -10.64 -15.35
CA ALA A 142 -48.13 -10.35 -16.53
C ALA A 142 -48.37 -8.89 -17.02
N LYS A 143 -48.29 -8.85 -18.36
CA LYS A 143 -48.93 -8.01 -19.38
C LYS A 143 -48.18 -6.80 -19.95
N SER A 144 -48.01 -6.92 -21.25
CA SER A 144 -47.47 -6.00 -22.23
C SER A 144 -48.19 -4.65 -22.25
N GLY A 145 -47.41 -3.58 -22.14
CA GLY A 145 -47.80 -2.22 -22.49
C GLY A 145 -46.58 -1.50 -23.06
N LYS A 146 -46.57 -1.29 -24.38
CA LYS A 146 -45.57 -0.46 -25.05
C LYS A 146 -45.70 0.98 -24.53
N PHE A 147 -44.69 1.53 -23.87
CA PHE A 147 -44.55 2.97 -23.71
C PHE A 147 -43.09 3.38 -23.83
N ALA A 148 -42.80 4.14 -24.88
CA ALA A 148 -41.50 4.68 -25.22
C ALA A 148 -41.28 5.98 -24.43
N TYR A 149 -40.13 6.09 -23.75
CA TYR A 149 -39.50 7.37 -23.40
C TYR A 149 -38.00 7.23 -23.63
N TRP A 150 -37.61 7.28 -24.90
CA TRP A 150 -36.27 7.69 -25.33
C TRP A 150 -36.38 9.13 -25.79
N LEU A 151 -35.88 10.04 -24.93
CA LEU A 151 -35.59 11.47 -25.11
C LEU A 151 -35.98 12.16 -23.80
N LEU A 152 -35.05 12.24 -22.84
CA LEU A 152 -34.84 13.37 -21.90
C LEU A 152 -33.73 13.02 -20.89
N LEU A 153 -32.49 13.21 -21.33
CA LEU A 153 -31.32 13.51 -20.51
C LEU A 153 -30.49 14.42 -21.40
N PRO A 154 -30.39 15.74 -21.14
CA PRO A 154 -29.54 16.22 -20.05
C PRO A 154 -29.89 17.63 -19.49
N VAL A 155 -30.40 17.78 -18.25
CA VAL A 155 -30.42 19.12 -17.57
C VAL A 155 -30.23 19.08 -16.03
N LEU A 156 -30.46 17.98 -15.31
CA LEU A 156 -30.42 18.01 -13.83
C LEU A 156 -29.03 17.73 -13.22
N LEU A 157 -28.00 18.44 -13.69
CA LEU A 157 -26.63 18.37 -13.14
C LEU A 157 -26.03 19.73 -12.72
N LEU A 158 -26.81 20.82 -12.63
CA LEU A 158 -26.24 22.16 -12.34
C LEU A 158 -27.00 23.05 -11.33
N LEU A 159 -27.83 22.49 -10.43
CA LEU A 159 -28.41 23.29 -9.33
C LEU A 159 -28.42 22.51 -8.01
N GLY A 160 -27.22 22.21 -7.49
CA GLY A 160 -27.02 21.63 -6.16
C GLY A 160 -25.99 22.38 -5.31
N GLY A 161 -25.73 23.66 -5.62
CA GLY A 161 -24.71 24.45 -4.93
C GLY A 161 -24.92 25.96 -5.10
N ALA A 162 -25.94 26.52 -4.44
CA ALA A 162 -25.97 27.91 -4.00
C ALA A 162 -27.18 28.09 -3.06
N GLY A 163 -26.92 28.55 -1.83
CA GLY A 163 -27.98 28.89 -0.88
C GLY A 163 -28.87 29.99 -1.42
N VAL A 164 -30.19 29.73 -1.45
CA VAL A 164 -31.21 30.77 -1.52
C VAL A 164 -32.17 30.53 -0.36
N LEU A 165 -32.07 31.41 0.63
CA LEU A 165 -33.09 31.60 1.67
C LEU A 165 -34.38 32.06 0.99
N TRP A 166 -35.32 31.13 0.75
CA TRP A 166 -36.68 31.46 0.37
C TRP A 166 -37.65 30.93 1.43
N LYS A 167 -38.15 31.83 2.29
CA LYS A 167 -39.31 31.57 3.14
C LYS A 167 -40.55 31.44 2.24
N GLY A 168 -40.98 30.21 1.98
CA GLY A 168 -42.23 29.91 1.31
C GLY A 168 -42.55 28.43 1.49
N ASN A 169 -43.75 28.13 2.00
CA ASN A 169 -44.28 26.78 2.22
C ASN A 169 -44.08 25.86 0.99
N GLN A 170 -42.98 25.12 0.94
CA GLN A 170 -42.86 23.98 0.05
C GLN A 170 -43.60 22.81 0.71
N LYS A 171 -44.85 22.60 0.30
CA LYS A 171 -45.44 21.26 0.38
C LYS A 171 -44.56 20.36 -0.48
N THR A 172 -43.76 19.51 0.15
CA THR A 172 -43.02 18.45 -0.52
C THR A 172 -44.02 17.67 -1.36
N VAL A 173 -43.96 17.83 -2.69
CA VAL A 173 -44.75 17.00 -3.60
C VAL A 173 -44.08 15.63 -3.61
N VAL A 174 -44.38 14.83 -2.59
CA VAL A 174 -44.10 13.40 -2.61
C VAL A 174 -45.10 12.83 -3.61
N ALA A 175 -44.66 12.62 -4.85
CA ALA A 175 -45.43 11.81 -5.79
C ALA A 175 -45.74 10.49 -5.07
N LYS A 176 -47.03 10.16 -4.88
CA LYS A 176 -47.46 8.86 -4.35
C LYS A 176 -47.03 7.80 -5.35
N THR A 177 -45.80 7.32 -5.25
CA THR A 177 -45.36 6.12 -5.97
C THR A 177 -46.04 4.93 -5.28
N SER A 178 -47.09 4.41 -5.88
CA SER A 178 -47.70 3.15 -5.47
C SER A 178 -46.80 2.01 -5.96
N GLY A 179 -46.00 1.44 -5.06
CA GLY A 179 -45.08 0.35 -5.39
C GLY A 179 -44.31 -0.11 -4.17
N GLU A 180 -43.61 -1.23 -4.31
CA GLU A 180 -42.68 -1.75 -3.31
C GLU A 180 -41.26 -1.36 -3.73
N GLY A 181 -40.46 -0.86 -2.78
CA GLY A 181 -39.03 -0.64 -2.99
C GLY A 181 -38.28 -1.97 -2.95
N ASP A 182 -37.23 -2.08 -3.77
CA ASP A 182 -36.38 -3.27 -3.88
C ASP A 182 -34.93 -2.86 -3.63
N LEU A 183 -34.41 -3.29 -2.48
CA LEU A 183 -33.08 -2.92 -1.99
C LEU A 183 -32.03 -3.87 -2.58
N VAL A 184 -31.14 -3.34 -3.42
CA VAL A 184 -29.95 -4.05 -3.89
C VAL A 184 -28.73 -3.40 -3.26
N VAL A 185 -27.87 -4.20 -2.62
CA VAL A 185 -26.72 -3.71 -1.84
C VAL A 185 -25.43 -4.29 -2.41
N GLN A 186 -24.45 -3.43 -2.64
CA GLN A 186 -23.08 -3.82 -2.95
C GLN A 186 -22.15 -3.28 -1.86
N ILE A 187 -21.26 -4.13 -1.34
CA ILE A 187 -20.29 -3.77 -0.32
C ILE A 187 -18.89 -3.97 -0.89
N PHE A 188 -18.08 -2.93 -0.82
CA PHE A 188 -16.68 -2.92 -1.21
C PHE A 188 -15.82 -2.70 0.04
N PRO A 189 -15.52 -3.77 0.80
CA PRO A 189 -14.72 -3.67 2.02
C PRO A 189 -13.23 -3.57 1.69
N LEU A 190 -12.47 -2.90 2.56
CA LEU A 190 -11.03 -3.08 2.61
C LEU A 190 -10.72 -4.49 3.10
N PRO A 191 -9.79 -5.18 2.44
CA PRO A 191 -9.49 -6.55 2.79
C PRO A 191 -8.58 -6.65 4.03
N ALA A 192 -7.83 -5.59 4.34
CA ALA A 192 -6.97 -5.52 5.52
C ALA A 192 -7.00 -4.12 6.17
N ILE A 193 -6.79 -4.08 7.49
CA ILE A 193 -6.64 -2.87 8.28
C ILE A 193 -5.30 -2.89 9.01
N MET A 194 -4.50 -1.83 8.81
CA MET A 194 -3.31 -1.55 9.62
C MET A 194 -3.73 -0.89 10.94
N PRO A 195 -3.53 -1.52 12.11
CA PRO A 195 -3.83 -0.87 13.39
C PRO A 195 -3.05 0.44 13.59
N ALA A 196 -1.85 0.55 13.02
CA ALA A 196 -1.07 1.78 13.03
C ALA A 196 -1.80 2.97 12.39
N ALA A 197 -2.61 2.73 11.35
CA ALA A 197 -3.34 3.76 10.61
C ALA A 197 -4.79 3.97 11.11
N TYR A 198 -5.15 3.48 12.29
CA TYR A 198 -6.53 3.48 12.79
C TYR A 198 -7.21 4.87 12.78
N LYS A 199 -6.44 5.94 13.05
CA LYS A 199 -6.93 7.33 12.99
C LYS A 199 -7.24 7.80 11.58
N VAL A 200 -6.49 7.31 10.59
CA VAL A 200 -6.69 7.66 9.19
C VAL A 200 -8.00 7.04 8.69
N TYR A 201 -8.22 5.75 8.99
CA TYR A 201 -9.48 5.07 8.68
C TYR A 201 -10.70 5.69 9.38
N ALA A 202 -10.49 6.31 10.54
CA ALA A 202 -11.53 6.99 11.30
C ALA A 202 -11.86 8.41 10.77
N ASN A 203 -11.05 8.96 9.85
CA ASN A 203 -11.12 10.36 9.45
C ASN A 203 -11.57 10.52 7.98
N PRO A 204 -12.82 10.93 7.70
CA PRO A 204 -13.31 11.14 6.33
C PRO A 204 -12.62 12.29 5.58
N ALA A 205 -11.89 13.17 6.27
CA ALA A 205 -11.12 14.24 5.64
C ALA A 205 -9.66 13.84 5.37
N ALA A 206 -9.19 12.72 5.91
CA ALA A 206 -7.79 12.32 5.72
C ALA A 206 -7.55 11.88 4.28
N LEU A 207 -6.53 12.46 3.64
CA LEU A 207 -6.14 12.19 2.24
C LEU A 207 -7.36 12.12 1.30
N ASP A 208 -8.18 13.17 1.34
CA ASP A 208 -9.39 13.34 0.51
C ASP A 208 -10.43 12.21 0.69
N GLY A 209 -10.45 11.58 1.87
CA GLY A 209 -11.41 10.54 2.24
C GLY A 209 -11.13 9.18 1.58
N ARG A 210 -9.94 9.00 0.99
CA ARG A 210 -9.50 7.77 0.30
C ARG A 210 -9.52 6.54 1.19
N TYR A 211 -9.22 6.69 2.48
CA TYR A 211 -9.05 5.58 3.42
C TYR A 211 -10.33 5.30 4.20
N TYR A 212 -11.19 4.46 3.63
CA TYR A 212 -12.42 4.00 4.25
C TYR A 212 -12.40 2.50 4.49
N PHE A 213 -13.10 2.01 5.51
CA PHE A 213 -13.17 0.57 5.78
C PHE A 213 -14.07 -0.17 4.80
N ALA A 214 -15.19 0.43 4.41
CA ALA A 214 -16.04 -0.14 3.38
C ALA A 214 -16.83 0.96 2.67
N LYS A 215 -17.02 0.81 1.37
CA LYS A 215 -17.99 1.58 0.59
C LYS A 215 -19.23 0.73 0.36
N ILE A 216 -20.40 1.27 0.63
CA ILE A 216 -21.69 0.60 0.44
C ILE A 216 -22.47 1.38 -0.62
N VAL A 217 -22.90 0.68 -1.66
CA VAL A 217 -23.79 1.21 -2.70
C VAL A 217 -25.14 0.55 -2.52
N ILE A 218 -26.17 1.37 -2.38
CA ILE A 218 -27.55 0.95 -2.19
C ILE A 218 -28.36 1.44 -3.38
N ASP A 219 -28.91 0.51 -4.15
CA ASP A 219 -29.82 0.81 -5.25
C ASP A 219 -31.25 0.48 -4.86
N ASN A 220 -32.19 1.35 -5.23
CA ASN A 220 -33.61 1.01 -5.25
C ASN A 220 -34.00 0.57 -6.67
N LYS A 221 -34.07 -0.73 -6.93
CA LYS A 221 -34.52 -1.27 -8.23
C LYS A 221 -36.04 -1.46 -8.30
N GLY A 222 -36.75 -1.12 -7.22
CA GLY A 222 -38.19 -1.29 -7.09
C GLY A 222 -38.98 -0.18 -7.75
N THR A 223 -40.30 -0.27 -7.58
CA THR A 223 -41.26 0.73 -8.09
C THR A 223 -41.78 1.68 -7.01
N GLY A 224 -41.52 1.36 -5.73
CA GLY A 224 -41.83 2.20 -4.56
C GLY A 224 -40.61 2.86 -3.95
N ILE A 225 -40.83 3.88 -3.11
CA ILE A 225 -39.78 4.58 -2.36
C ILE A 225 -39.29 3.70 -1.20
N LEU A 226 -37.98 3.62 -1.01
CA LEU A 226 -37.38 3.16 0.25
C LEU A 226 -37.28 4.36 1.19
N ASN A 227 -37.93 4.33 2.36
CA ASN A 227 -37.88 5.41 3.35
C ASN A 227 -36.98 5.02 4.52
N ASP A 228 -36.49 6.01 5.27
CA ASP A 228 -35.75 5.84 6.51
C ASP A 228 -34.61 4.81 6.39
N VAL A 229 -33.83 4.92 5.31
CA VAL A 229 -32.74 3.99 4.98
C VAL A 229 -31.55 4.32 5.86
N LYS A 230 -31.36 3.51 6.91
CA LYS A 230 -30.31 3.67 7.90
C LYS A 230 -29.26 2.58 7.74
N VAL A 231 -28.01 2.98 7.58
CA VAL A 231 -26.86 2.07 7.48
C VAL A 231 -26.10 2.08 8.79
N GLU A 232 -25.93 0.91 9.38
CA GLU A 232 -25.20 0.67 10.62
C GLU A 232 -24.11 -0.37 10.40
N TYR A 233 -23.04 -0.29 11.18
CA TYR A 233 -21.96 -1.27 11.14
C TYR A 233 -21.47 -1.62 12.55
N SER A 234 -20.86 -2.79 12.68
CA SER A 234 -20.15 -3.21 13.90
C SER A 234 -18.98 -4.13 13.57
N ILE A 235 -18.03 -4.19 14.50
CA ILE A 235 -16.92 -5.15 14.49
C ILE A 235 -16.95 -5.79 15.88
N PRO A 236 -17.50 -7.02 16.03
CA PRO A 236 -17.70 -7.63 17.34
C PRO A 236 -16.44 -7.63 18.21
N GLY A 237 -16.57 -7.16 19.45
CA GLY A 237 -15.44 -7.03 20.38
C GLY A 237 -14.58 -5.78 20.21
N ILE A 238 -14.76 -5.01 19.14
CA ILE A 238 -13.95 -3.81 18.83
C ILE A 238 -14.83 -2.56 18.69
N ILE A 239 -15.87 -2.62 17.84
CA ILE A 239 -16.79 -1.51 17.55
C ILE A 239 -18.23 -2.00 17.72
N ASN A 240 -18.97 -1.36 18.62
CA ASN A 240 -20.41 -1.59 18.78
C ASN A 240 -21.21 -1.03 17.58
N TRP A 241 -22.45 -1.49 17.41
CA TRP A 241 -23.34 -0.99 16.36
C TRP A 241 -23.37 0.55 16.33
N THR A 242 -22.89 1.09 15.21
CA THR A 242 -22.71 2.53 14.97
C THR A 242 -23.39 2.89 13.66
N THR A 243 -24.07 4.04 13.62
CA THR A 243 -24.73 4.54 12.41
C THR A 243 -23.70 5.20 11.50
N ALA A 244 -23.57 4.71 10.26
CA ALA A 244 -22.72 5.29 9.23
C ALA A 244 -23.47 6.33 8.39
N SER A 245 -24.74 6.09 8.08
CA SER A 245 -25.59 7.05 7.39
C SER A 245 -27.06 6.85 7.70
N ASP A 246 -27.83 7.92 7.51
CA ASP A 246 -29.27 7.96 7.72
C ASP A 246 -29.89 8.79 6.59
N SER A 247 -30.42 8.10 5.59
CA SER A 247 -31.03 8.69 4.39
C SER A 247 -32.54 8.63 4.49
N LYS A 248 -33.19 9.80 4.41
CA LYS A 248 -34.66 9.89 4.55
C LYS A 248 -35.41 9.06 3.51
N PHE A 249 -34.93 9.03 2.26
CA PHE A 249 -35.54 8.20 1.23
C PHE A 249 -34.59 7.94 0.05
N ILE A 250 -34.85 6.86 -0.69
CA ILE A 250 -34.27 6.54 -1.99
C ILE A 250 -35.42 6.30 -2.98
N LEU A 251 -35.50 7.15 -4.00
CA LEU A 251 -36.55 7.07 -5.03
C LEU A 251 -36.38 5.81 -5.90
N PRO A 252 -37.45 5.32 -6.55
CA PRO A 252 -37.35 4.26 -7.57
C PRO A 252 -36.28 4.58 -8.63
N GLY A 253 -35.39 3.61 -8.89
CA GLY A 253 -34.24 3.76 -9.80
C GLY A 253 -33.08 4.59 -9.25
N GLY A 254 -33.22 5.17 -8.05
CA GLY A 254 -32.17 5.96 -7.40
C GLY A 254 -31.17 5.11 -6.64
N SER A 255 -30.04 5.74 -6.28
CA SER A 255 -28.96 5.12 -5.53
C SER A 255 -28.52 6.01 -4.37
N ALA A 256 -28.08 5.39 -3.27
CA ALA A 256 -27.35 6.04 -2.19
C ALA A 256 -25.97 5.37 -2.05
N VAL A 257 -24.94 6.17 -1.80
CA VAL A 257 -23.59 5.68 -1.55
C VAL A 257 -23.16 6.18 -0.19
N THR A 258 -22.69 5.27 0.65
CA THR A 258 -22.16 5.60 1.97
C THR A 258 -20.81 4.95 2.17
N THR A 259 -19.95 5.64 2.88
CA THR A 259 -18.60 5.18 3.20
C THR A 259 -18.48 5.02 4.70
N ILE A 260 -17.88 3.92 5.16
CA ILE A 260 -17.69 3.62 6.59
C ILE A 260 -16.28 4.05 7.01
N TYR A 261 -16.21 4.97 7.97
CA TYR A 261 -14.97 5.41 8.62
C TYR A 261 -14.96 4.93 10.08
N PRO A 262 -14.39 3.74 10.37
CA PRO A 262 -14.53 3.09 11.66
C PRO A 262 -13.78 3.83 12.76
N GLN A 263 -14.47 4.10 13.88
CA GLN A 263 -13.88 4.66 15.09
C GLN A 263 -13.26 3.53 15.94
N PHE A 264 -12.07 3.07 15.55
CA PHE A 264 -11.34 2.06 16.31
C PHE A 264 -10.88 2.61 17.67
N PRO A 265 -10.94 1.82 18.76
CA PRO A 265 -10.32 2.20 20.02
C PRO A 265 -8.79 2.18 19.88
N GLN A 266 -8.08 3.04 20.60
CA GLN A 266 -6.61 3.09 20.60
C GLN A 266 -5.96 1.72 20.91
N SER A 267 -6.63 0.85 21.68
CA SER A 267 -6.12 -0.49 22.02
C SER A 267 -5.79 -1.37 20.82
N VAL A 268 -6.30 -1.07 19.62
CA VAL A 268 -5.90 -1.81 18.41
C VAL A 268 -4.39 -1.69 18.13
N THR A 269 -3.73 -0.60 18.57
CA THR A 269 -2.27 -0.45 18.42
C THR A 269 -1.47 -1.39 19.33
N GLN A 270 -2.11 -2.10 20.27
CA GLN A 270 -1.45 -3.13 21.08
C GLN A 270 -1.29 -4.46 20.34
N LYS A 271 -1.98 -4.63 19.21
CA LYS A 271 -1.99 -5.87 18.44
C LYS A 271 -0.65 -6.11 17.74
N THR A 272 0.02 -7.21 18.07
CA THR A 272 1.35 -7.58 17.54
C THR A 272 1.32 -8.70 16.51
N THR A 273 0.17 -9.33 16.32
CA THR A 273 -0.04 -10.45 15.41
C THR A 273 -1.28 -10.21 14.57
N GLU A 274 -1.26 -10.71 13.33
CA GLU A 274 -2.43 -10.69 12.45
C GLU A 274 -3.58 -11.53 13.03
N SER A 275 -4.82 -11.15 12.76
CA SER A 275 -6.01 -11.99 12.97
C SER A 275 -7.04 -11.78 11.87
N ALA A 276 -7.78 -12.86 11.58
CA ALA A 276 -8.99 -12.77 10.78
C ALA A 276 -10.14 -12.25 11.66
N GLU A 277 -10.68 -11.09 11.31
CA GLU A 277 -11.81 -10.45 11.97
C GLU A 277 -13.05 -10.49 11.08
N ARG A 278 -14.21 -10.14 11.66
CA ARG A 278 -15.47 -10.03 10.91
C ARG A 278 -16.11 -8.68 11.18
N ALA A 279 -16.55 -8.01 10.13
CA ALA A 279 -17.40 -6.85 10.23
C ALA A 279 -18.82 -7.18 9.81
N GLN A 280 -19.77 -6.48 10.41
CA GLN A 280 -21.19 -6.62 10.15
C GLN A 280 -21.73 -5.29 9.65
N VAL A 281 -22.57 -5.33 8.63
CA VAL A 281 -23.36 -4.20 8.14
C VAL A 281 -24.82 -4.56 8.28
N ARG A 282 -25.61 -3.61 8.77
CA ARG A 282 -27.07 -3.67 8.87
C ARG A 282 -27.65 -2.47 8.14
N ILE A 283 -28.65 -2.71 7.30
CA ILE A 283 -29.44 -1.66 6.67
C ILE A 283 -30.88 -1.86 7.08
N THR A 284 -31.44 -0.92 7.83
CA THR A 284 -32.88 -0.87 8.11
C THR A 284 -33.53 0.14 7.18
N TYR A 285 -34.74 -0.16 6.72
CA TYR A 285 -35.48 0.72 5.80
C TYR A 285 -36.98 0.43 5.89
N THR A 286 -37.80 1.34 5.39
CA THR A 286 -39.25 1.17 5.29
C THR A 286 -39.68 1.11 3.83
N SER A 287 -40.30 0.01 3.42
CA SER A 287 -40.86 -0.21 2.07
C SER A 287 -42.34 -0.52 2.17
N ALA A 288 -43.18 0.13 1.37
CA ALA A 288 -44.63 -0.05 1.38
C ALA A 288 -45.28 0.01 2.80
N GLY A 289 -44.75 0.84 3.70
CA GLY A 289 -45.21 0.99 5.07
C GLY A 289 -44.78 -0.09 6.06
N LYS A 290 -43.93 -1.03 5.64
CA LYS A 290 -43.34 -2.08 6.49
C LYS A 290 -41.86 -1.81 6.71
N GLN A 291 -41.41 -2.00 7.96
CA GLN A 291 -40.00 -1.94 8.31
C GLN A 291 -39.32 -3.26 7.89
N GLU A 292 -38.24 -3.13 7.13
CA GLU A 292 -37.44 -4.21 6.57
C GLU A 292 -35.98 -4.07 7.04
N LYS A 293 -35.23 -5.16 6.92
CA LYS A 293 -33.82 -5.22 7.32
C LYS A 293 -33.00 -6.07 6.35
N TYR A 294 -31.80 -5.59 6.03
CA TYR A 294 -30.73 -6.33 5.38
C TYR A 294 -29.53 -6.42 6.34
N GLU A 295 -28.89 -7.58 6.43
CA GLU A 295 -27.67 -7.78 7.22
C GLU A 295 -26.65 -8.59 6.43
N LYS A 296 -25.39 -8.19 6.49
CA LYS A 296 -24.27 -8.93 5.89
C LYS A 296 -23.10 -8.94 6.85
N THR A 297 -22.42 -10.08 6.92
CA THR A 297 -21.13 -10.21 7.60
C THR A 297 -20.07 -10.51 6.54
N TYR A 298 -18.93 -9.82 6.60
CA TYR A 298 -17.79 -10.09 5.74
C TYR A 298 -16.49 -10.16 6.57
N PRO A 299 -15.55 -11.02 6.16
CA PRO A 299 -14.25 -11.11 6.83
C PRO A 299 -13.34 -9.97 6.39
N PHE A 300 -12.37 -9.63 7.22
CA PHE A 300 -11.20 -8.82 6.86
C PHE A 300 -10.00 -9.22 7.72
N SER A 301 -8.79 -8.90 7.30
CA SER A 301 -7.60 -9.09 8.11
C SER A 301 -7.32 -7.87 8.98
N MET A 302 -7.20 -8.08 10.29
CA MET A 302 -6.61 -7.10 11.18
C MET A 302 -5.13 -7.40 11.32
N LEU A 303 -4.28 -6.55 10.75
CA LEU A 303 -2.85 -6.76 10.71
C LEU A 303 -2.20 -6.59 12.09
N SER A 304 -0.90 -6.85 12.18
CA SER A 304 -0.09 -6.37 13.30
C SER A 304 0.08 -4.85 13.22
N ARG A 305 0.26 -4.18 14.36
CA ARG A 305 0.72 -2.78 14.42
C ARG A 305 2.05 -2.55 13.69
N ASN A 306 2.80 -3.62 13.45
CA ASN A 306 4.12 -3.65 12.83
C ASN A 306 4.04 -3.88 11.31
N ASP A 307 2.88 -4.12 10.75
CA ASP A 307 2.76 -4.45 9.32
C ASP A 307 2.52 -3.18 8.51
N PHE A 308 3.47 -2.84 7.65
CA PHE A 308 3.36 -1.79 6.65
C PHE A 308 2.81 -2.38 5.36
N LEU A 309 1.59 -2.00 4.98
CA LEU A 309 0.96 -2.47 3.76
C LEU A 309 1.14 -1.45 2.64
N TYR A 310 2.00 -1.75 1.67
CA TYR A 310 2.34 -0.84 0.55
C TYR A 310 1.16 -0.54 -0.36
N THR A 311 0.22 -1.49 -0.52
CA THR A 311 -1.03 -1.22 -1.24
C THR A 311 -2.19 -2.07 -0.75
N ASN A 312 -3.38 -1.47 -0.75
CA ASN A 312 -4.65 -2.17 -0.52
C ASN A 312 -5.40 -2.43 -1.83
N MET A 313 -4.82 -2.04 -2.97
CA MET A 313 -5.44 -2.13 -4.27
C MET A 313 -5.47 -3.59 -4.76
N PRO A 314 -6.62 -4.11 -5.22
CA PRO A 314 -6.69 -5.40 -5.87
C PRO A 314 -5.74 -5.47 -7.07
N ALA A 315 -5.12 -6.63 -7.31
CA ALA A 315 -4.18 -6.78 -8.42
C ALA A 315 -4.78 -6.45 -9.80
N SER A 316 -6.10 -6.60 -9.95
CA SER A 316 -6.87 -6.23 -11.15
C SER A 316 -7.06 -4.74 -11.35
N GLU A 317 -6.92 -3.94 -10.29
CA GLU A 317 -7.07 -2.48 -10.31
C GLU A 317 -5.72 -1.76 -10.45
N VAL A 318 -4.61 -2.46 -10.20
CA VAL A 318 -3.25 -1.92 -10.37
C VAL A 318 -3.00 -1.58 -11.84
N THR A 319 -2.88 -0.29 -12.14
CA THR A 319 -2.64 0.26 -13.48
C THR A 319 -1.19 0.62 -13.74
N GLY A 320 -0.39 0.85 -12.69
CA GLY A 320 1.02 1.17 -12.81
C GLY A 320 1.83 0.91 -11.54
N VAL A 321 3.13 1.19 -11.61
CA VAL A 321 4.08 0.97 -10.50
C VAL A 321 3.75 1.80 -9.26
N LYS A 322 3.14 2.97 -9.42
CA LYS A 322 2.70 3.83 -8.30
C LYS A 322 1.61 3.17 -7.45
N ASP A 323 0.75 2.36 -8.08
CA ASP A 323 -0.35 1.69 -7.39
C ASP A 323 0.14 0.54 -6.48
N LEU A 324 1.39 0.08 -6.67
CA LEU A 324 2.01 -0.96 -5.85
C LEU A 324 2.49 -0.44 -4.49
N GLU A 325 2.71 0.87 -4.38
CA GLU A 325 3.19 1.57 -3.19
C GLU A 325 2.27 2.74 -2.82
N ASP A 326 0.98 2.57 -3.12
CA ASP A 326 -0.05 3.59 -3.05
C ASP A 326 -0.32 4.10 -1.62
N ASN A 327 0.17 3.37 -0.61
CA ASN A 327 0.11 3.68 0.82
C ASN A 327 1.43 4.25 1.38
N ASN A 328 2.42 4.60 0.56
CA ASN A 328 3.60 5.32 1.06
C ASN A 328 3.22 6.62 1.80
N ASP A 329 2.10 7.26 1.43
CA ASP A 329 1.51 8.41 2.13
C ASP A 329 1.07 8.09 3.58
N LEU A 330 0.96 6.82 3.95
CA LEU A 330 0.69 6.38 5.32
C LEU A 330 1.97 6.21 6.14
N ALA A 331 3.17 6.35 5.58
CA ALA A 331 4.44 6.30 6.33
C ALA A 331 4.43 7.12 7.64
N PRO A 332 3.86 8.34 7.70
CA PRO A 332 3.79 9.09 8.95
C PRO A 332 3.12 8.35 10.11
N VAL A 333 2.22 7.39 9.87
CA VAL A 333 1.58 6.67 10.99
C VAL A 333 2.57 5.86 11.83
N PHE A 334 3.72 5.50 11.25
CA PHE A 334 4.84 4.76 11.87
C PHE A 334 5.98 5.65 12.37
N ILE A 335 5.93 6.96 12.09
CA ILE A 335 6.89 7.94 12.58
C ILE A 335 6.35 8.43 13.92
N THR A 336 6.94 7.98 15.04
CA THR A 336 6.37 8.13 16.39
C THR A 336 7.20 9.05 17.29
N PRO A 337 7.28 10.37 17.04
CA PRO A 337 8.04 11.33 17.87
C PRO A 337 7.43 11.54 19.27
N GLN A 338 6.16 11.17 19.47
CA GLN A 338 5.50 11.26 20.78
C GLN A 338 5.62 9.96 21.61
N ASP A 339 6.24 8.92 21.05
CA ASP A 339 6.57 7.71 21.77
C ASP A 339 7.53 8.03 22.93
N PRO A 340 7.18 7.69 24.19
CA PRO A 340 8.06 7.93 25.35
C PRO A 340 9.47 7.36 25.21
N ILE A 341 9.63 6.22 24.53
CA ILE A 341 10.93 5.58 24.31
C ILE A 341 11.76 6.35 23.27
N VAL A 342 11.14 6.80 22.19
CA VAL A 342 11.81 7.63 21.16
C VAL A 342 12.21 8.98 21.74
N LYS A 343 11.34 9.62 22.52
CA LYS A 343 11.66 10.88 23.21
C LYS A 343 12.82 10.71 24.18
N TYR A 344 12.81 9.64 24.96
CA TYR A 344 13.90 9.36 25.90
C TYR A 344 15.22 9.09 25.18
N TYR A 345 15.21 8.29 24.11
CA TYR A 345 16.37 8.05 23.27
C TYR A 345 16.93 9.34 22.65
N THR A 346 16.04 10.21 22.14
CA THR A 346 16.40 11.53 21.59
C THR A 346 17.09 12.40 22.65
N GLN A 347 16.53 12.46 23.86
CA GLN A 347 17.14 13.16 24.99
C GLN A 347 18.53 12.62 25.33
N GLN A 348 18.72 11.29 25.35
CA GLN A 348 20.03 10.69 25.61
C GLN A 348 21.07 11.05 24.53
N ILE A 349 20.67 11.16 23.26
CA ILE A 349 21.55 11.64 22.20
C ILE A 349 21.99 13.08 22.48
N GLN A 350 21.04 13.98 22.74
CA GLN A 350 21.34 15.39 23.02
C GLN A 350 22.31 15.53 24.20
N GLU A 351 21.98 14.90 25.34
CA GLU A 351 22.71 15.07 26.59
C GLU A 351 24.11 14.45 26.54
N LYS A 352 24.22 13.20 26.05
CA LYS A 352 25.45 12.40 26.19
C LYS A 352 26.32 12.41 24.95
N LEU A 353 25.75 12.59 23.76
CA LEU A 353 26.50 12.60 22.52
C LEU A 353 26.78 14.02 22.03
N LEU A 354 25.80 14.91 22.10
CA LEU A 354 25.88 16.26 21.52
C LEU A 354 26.18 17.36 22.57
N ALA A 355 26.58 16.99 23.78
CA ALA A 355 26.90 17.91 24.88
C ALA A 355 25.79 18.94 25.18
N GLY A 356 24.53 18.56 24.99
CA GLY A 356 23.37 19.43 25.19
C GLY A 356 23.10 20.41 24.04
N GLU A 357 23.80 20.30 22.90
CA GLU A 357 23.42 21.03 21.68
C GLU A 357 22.03 20.56 21.21
N THR A 358 21.10 21.50 21.07
CA THR A 358 19.74 21.29 20.53
C THR A 358 19.68 21.78 19.09
N ALA A 359 18.95 21.09 18.22
CA ALA A 359 18.84 21.45 16.80
C ALA A 359 18.12 22.80 16.52
N SER A 360 17.51 23.41 17.54
CA SER A 360 16.51 24.48 17.43
C SER A 360 16.96 25.85 17.97
N VAL A 361 18.24 26.07 18.28
CA VAL A 361 18.72 27.32 18.93
C VAL A 361 19.33 28.35 17.96
N GLY A 362 19.51 28.01 16.68
CA GLY A 362 19.95 28.95 15.64
C GLY A 362 19.21 28.76 14.32
N ASN A 363 18.84 29.87 13.66
CA ASN A 363 18.30 29.91 12.28
C ASN A 363 19.34 29.46 11.23
N LYS A 364 20.13 28.41 11.48
CA LYS A 364 21.22 27.93 10.63
C LYS A 364 21.04 26.45 10.34
N SER A 365 21.04 26.11 9.05
CA SER A 365 21.01 24.72 8.56
C SER A 365 22.12 23.86 9.17
N ASP A 366 23.25 24.46 9.52
CA ASP A 366 24.40 23.79 10.13
C ASP A 366 24.05 23.04 11.43
N GLU A 367 23.16 23.58 12.26
CA GLU A 367 22.77 22.94 13.53
C GLU A 367 21.87 21.73 13.30
N ALA A 368 20.92 21.84 12.37
CA ALA A 368 20.06 20.73 11.99
C ALA A 368 20.84 19.60 11.30
N ILE A 369 21.82 19.95 10.44
CA ILE A 369 22.73 18.99 9.80
C ILE A 369 23.64 18.32 10.83
N ARG A 370 24.18 19.07 11.80
CA ARG A 370 24.96 18.50 12.91
C ARG A 370 24.13 17.53 13.74
N PHE A 371 22.90 17.88 14.07
CA PHE A 371 22.00 16.99 14.81
C PHE A 371 21.74 15.71 14.01
N MET A 372 21.43 15.82 12.71
CA MET A 372 21.25 14.68 11.81
C MET A 372 22.44 13.72 11.81
N MET A 373 23.66 14.25 11.68
CA MET A 373 24.89 13.45 11.76
C MET A 373 25.14 12.90 13.17
N GLY A 374 24.70 13.61 14.21
CA GLY A 374 24.69 13.15 15.59
C GLY A 374 23.82 11.91 15.79
N VAL A 375 22.63 11.88 15.21
CA VAL A 375 21.77 10.68 15.22
C VAL A 375 22.46 9.50 14.53
N TYR A 376 23.12 9.74 13.40
CA TYR A 376 23.92 8.69 12.75
C TYR A 376 25.09 8.21 13.62
N GLU A 377 25.83 9.13 14.22
CA GLU A 377 26.92 8.80 15.15
C GLU A 377 26.42 7.98 16.35
N ALA A 378 25.22 8.26 16.86
CA ALA A 378 24.60 7.48 17.92
C ALA A 378 24.43 6.01 17.49
N THR A 379 23.85 5.78 16.30
CA THR A 379 23.70 4.43 15.74
C THR A 379 25.04 3.74 15.45
N ARG A 380 26.06 4.52 15.05
CA ARG A 380 27.42 4.01 14.82
C ARG A 380 28.10 3.56 16.12
N ARG A 381 28.03 4.37 17.18
CA ARG A 381 28.62 4.06 18.51
C ARG A 381 27.93 2.89 19.20
N THR A 382 26.64 2.69 18.94
CA THR A 382 25.94 1.51 19.46
C THR A 382 26.20 0.26 18.62
N HIS A 383 26.91 0.36 17.50
CA HIS A 383 27.11 -0.72 16.54
C HIS A 383 25.79 -1.27 15.99
N MET A 384 24.86 -0.37 15.66
CA MET A 384 23.58 -0.74 15.07
C MET A 384 23.79 -1.54 13.78
N VAL A 385 23.03 -2.62 13.62
CA VAL A 385 23.16 -3.53 12.48
C VAL A 385 22.10 -3.23 11.44
N TYR A 386 22.52 -2.87 10.23
CA TYR A 386 21.65 -2.92 9.07
C TYR A 386 21.34 -4.38 8.75
N SER A 387 20.11 -4.83 9.02
CA SER A 387 19.73 -6.25 8.91
C SER A 387 19.42 -6.67 7.48
N GLY A 388 20.10 -6.08 6.48
CA GLY A 388 19.82 -6.15 5.05
C GLY A 388 19.15 -7.46 4.61
N THR A 389 17.82 -7.45 4.62
CA THR A 389 17.04 -8.43 3.90
C THR A 389 16.95 -7.90 2.49
N GLY A 390 17.32 -8.69 1.47
CA GLY A 390 17.04 -8.34 0.07
C GLY A 390 15.60 -7.82 -0.01
N GLY A 391 15.45 -6.57 -0.46
CA GLY A 391 14.27 -5.75 -0.21
C GLY A 391 12.96 -6.48 -0.42
N ALA A 392 12.00 -6.25 0.48
CA ALA A 392 10.65 -6.76 0.37
C ALA A 392 9.95 -6.12 -0.85
N PHE A 393 10.21 -6.65 -2.04
CA PHE A 393 9.50 -6.28 -3.25
C PHE A 393 8.55 -7.40 -3.67
N VAL A 394 7.28 -7.16 -3.35
CA VAL A 394 6.05 -7.58 -4.05
C VAL A 394 6.04 -8.99 -4.63
N GLN A 395 5.55 -9.97 -3.86
CA GLN A 395 4.85 -11.12 -4.45
C GLN A 395 3.43 -10.68 -4.83
N LYS A 396 3.02 -10.80 -6.11
CA LYS A 396 1.69 -10.34 -6.55
C LYS A 396 0.68 -11.50 -6.52
N GLY A 397 -0.42 -11.33 -5.78
CA GLY A 397 -1.59 -12.23 -5.76
C GLY A 397 -2.36 -12.22 -4.44
N ASP A 398 -1.71 -11.82 -3.35
CA ASP A 398 -2.27 -11.71 -2.00
C ASP A 398 -1.73 -10.44 -1.35
N ILE A 399 -2.54 -9.78 -0.50
CA ILE A 399 -2.22 -8.56 0.26
C ILE A 399 -0.94 -8.77 1.10
N GLN A 400 -0.65 -10.02 1.46
CA GLN A 400 0.57 -10.41 2.15
C GLN A 400 1.86 -10.17 1.36
N GLY A 401 1.81 -10.20 0.03
CA GLY A 401 3.00 -9.96 -0.78
C GLY A 401 3.36 -8.49 -0.96
N THR A 402 2.42 -7.58 -0.69
CA THR A 402 2.61 -6.12 -0.66
C THR A 402 2.80 -5.60 0.77
N MET A 403 2.98 -6.50 1.74
CA MET A 403 3.12 -6.18 3.15
C MET A 403 4.56 -6.41 3.60
N GLN A 404 5.10 -5.49 4.37
CA GLN A 404 6.37 -5.65 5.03
C GLN A 404 6.17 -5.53 6.53
N LYS A 405 6.56 -6.57 7.26
CA LYS A 405 6.66 -6.49 8.72
C LYS A 405 7.87 -5.65 9.08
N ILE A 406 7.64 -4.54 9.76
CA ILE A 406 8.66 -3.58 10.16
C ILE A 406 8.75 -3.47 11.69
N ARG A 407 9.95 -3.24 12.20
CA ARG A 407 10.16 -2.77 13.57
C ARG A 407 9.75 -1.31 13.69
N LEU A 408 9.02 -1.00 14.76
CA LEU A 408 8.74 0.39 15.13
C LEU A 408 10.04 1.08 15.59
N PRO A 409 10.13 2.43 15.55
CA PRO A 409 11.30 3.17 16.02
C PRO A 409 11.84 2.69 17.38
N ARG A 410 10.97 2.48 18.38
CA ARG A 410 11.35 1.91 19.69
C ARG A 410 11.99 0.53 19.63
N GLU A 411 11.56 -0.32 18.70
CA GLU A 411 12.05 -1.69 18.50
C GLU A 411 13.36 -1.68 17.70
N VAL A 412 13.54 -0.73 16.77
CA VAL A 412 14.83 -0.49 16.09
C VAL A 412 15.88 -0.03 17.10
N ILE A 413 15.53 0.91 17.99
CA ILE A 413 16.40 1.38 19.06
C ILE A 413 16.79 0.20 19.95
N THR A 414 15.80 -0.40 20.62
CA THR A 414 16.03 -1.42 21.65
C THR A 414 16.58 -2.75 21.13
N GLY A 415 16.30 -3.09 19.86
CA GLY A 415 16.90 -4.21 19.17
C GLY A 415 18.24 -3.89 18.51
N ASN A 416 18.62 -2.61 18.45
CA ASN A 416 19.83 -2.08 17.82
C ASN A 416 20.07 -2.63 16.40
N THR A 417 18.98 -2.75 15.63
CA THR A 417 19.01 -3.26 14.25
C THR A 417 17.80 -2.80 13.46
N GLY A 418 17.97 -2.57 12.16
CA GLY A 418 16.83 -2.27 11.30
C GLY A 418 17.10 -2.36 9.80
N LEU A 419 16.02 -2.30 9.03
CA LEU A 419 15.98 -2.14 7.56
C LEU A 419 15.98 -0.66 7.15
N CYS A 420 16.13 -0.37 5.86
CA CYS A 420 16.21 1.01 5.34
C CYS A 420 14.96 1.83 5.71
N ILE A 421 13.77 1.26 5.54
CA ILE A 421 12.50 1.87 5.94
C ILE A 421 12.38 2.05 7.46
N GLU A 422 12.81 1.05 8.24
CA GLU A 422 12.75 1.07 9.72
C GLU A 422 13.67 2.15 10.30
N MET A 423 14.89 2.24 9.77
CA MET A 423 15.85 3.28 10.14
C MET A 423 15.38 4.66 9.67
N SER A 424 14.77 4.76 8.50
CA SER A 424 14.15 6.00 8.03
C SER A 424 13.07 6.49 8.99
N PHE A 425 12.17 5.61 9.43
CA PHE A 425 11.13 5.95 10.40
C PHE A 425 11.71 6.30 11.77
N LEU A 426 12.75 5.61 12.23
CA LEU A 426 13.48 5.97 13.44
C LEU A 426 14.04 7.39 13.36
N TYR A 427 14.82 7.69 12.32
CA TYR A 427 15.47 8.99 12.16
C TYR A 427 14.44 10.12 12.06
N ALA A 428 13.40 9.94 11.24
CA ALA A 428 12.32 10.91 11.15
C ALA A 428 11.58 11.13 12.49
N SER A 429 11.44 10.08 13.30
CA SER A 429 10.82 10.19 14.63
C SER A 429 11.69 10.99 15.59
N VAL A 430 13.02 10.80 15.54
CA VAL A 430 13.99 11.57 16.34
C VAL A 430 14.05 13.01 15.87
N PHE A 431 14.06 13.27 14.55
CA PHE A 431 14.03 14.61 13.98
C PHE A 431 12.76 15.38 14.37
N ALA A 432 11.59 14.76 14.24
CA ALA A 432 10.33 15.39 14.69
C ALA A 432 10.27 15.59 16.21
N ALA A 433 10.87 14.69 17.00
CA ALA A 433 10.94 14.85 18.46
C ALA A 433 11.75 16.11 18.86
N GLU A 434 12.75 16.47 18.04
CA GLU A 434 13.53 17.71 18.16
C GLU A 434 12.87 18.95 17.57
N GLY A 435 11.71 18.81 16.94
CA GLY A 435 11.02 19.91 16.26
C GLY A 435 11.62 20.28 14.90
N LEU A 436 12.40 19.40 14.28
CA LEU A 436 12.76 19.52 12.85
C LEU A 436 11.58 19.08 11.97
N ASP A 437 11.62 19.45 10.69
CA ASP A 437 10.65 19.02 9.67
C ASP A 437 11.16 17.77 8.93
N PRO A 438 10.83 16.53 9.36
CA PRO A 438 11.36 15.35 8.70
C PRO A 438 10.69 15.10 7.34
N VAL A 439 11.48 14.50 6.45
CA VAL A 439 11.02 13.94 5.19
C VAL A 439 11.56 12.52 5.01
N ILE A 440 10.83 11.68 4.29
CA ILE A 440 11.32 10.37 3.84
C ILE A 440 11.35 10.35 2.31
N PHE A 441 12.46 9.86 1.75
CA PHE A 441 12.60 9.63 0.33
C PHE A 441 12.36 8.14 0.07
N PHE A 442 11.30 7.81 -0.66
CA PHE A 442 11.09 6.47 -1.20
C PHE A 442 11.59 6.44 -2.64
N ILE A 443 12.49 5.51 -2.93
CA ILE A 443 13.02 5.22 -4.26
C ILE A 443 12.95 3.70 -4.51
N PRO A 444 13.06 3.23 -5.76
CA PRO A 444 13.10 1.80 -6.03
C PRO A 444 14.19 1.11 -5.19
N GLY A 445 13.82 0.14 -4.36
CA GLY A 445 14.80 -0.60 -3.56
C GLY A 445 15.06 -0.06 -2.16
N HIS A 446 14.77 1.20 -1.88
CA HIS A 446 15.39 1.91 -0.78
C HIS A 446 14.53 3.04 -0.21
N ALA A 447 14.71 3.30 1.08
CA ALA A 447 14.13 4.45 1.76
C ALA A 447 15.20 5.09 2.62
N PHE A 448 15.30 6.41 2.59
CA PHE A 448 16.24 7.16 3.41
C PHE A 448 15.60 8.42 4.01
N PRO A 449 15.99 8.81 5.25
CA PRO A 449 15.43 9.95 5.95
C PRO A 449 16.17 11.25 5.61
N GLY A 450 15.46 12.35 5.80
CA GLY A 450 16.02 13.69 5.73
C GLY A 450 15.21 14.70 6.52
N ILE A 451 15.55 15.96 6.32
CA ILE A 451 14.81 17.12 6.84
C ILE A 451 14.60 18.14 5.73
N LYS A 452 13.49 18.87 5.82
CA LYS A 452 13.26 20.12 5.09
C LYS A 452 13.67 21.27 6.00
N TYR A 453 14.55 22.15 5.54
CA TYR A 453 14.96 23.32 6.31
C TYR A 453 15.08 24.53 5.39
N ASN A 454 14.32 25.60 5.68
CA ASN A 454 14.23 26.80 4.83
C ASN A 454 13.97 26.49 3.34
N GLY A 455 13.14 25.48 3.06
CA GLY A 455 12.80 25.05 1.70
C GLY A 455 13.87 24.21 1.00
N GLN A 456 15.00 23.92 1.65
CA GLN A 456 16.02 23.01 1.15
C GLN A 456 15.88 21.63 1.78
N LEU A 457 16.26 20.60 1.02
CA LEU A 457 16.24 19.21 1.46
C LEU A 457 17.65 18.78 1.85
N PHE A 458 17.76 18.19 3.04
CA PHE A 458 18.99 17.57 3.54
C PHE A 458 18.70 16.12 3.90
N ALA A 459 19.59 15.20 3.58
CA ALA A 459 19.40 13.79 3.85
C ALA A 459 20.67 13.12 4.34
N ILE A 460 20.50 11.97 4.98
CA ILE A 460 21.59 11.12 5.46
C ILE A 460 21.29 9.68 5.06
N GLU A 461 22.32 8.93 4.67
CA GLU A 461 22.20 7.50 4.40
C GLU A 461 22.40 6.70 5.70
N PRO A 462 21.35 6.17 6.34
CA PRO A 462 21.46 5.47 7.61
C PRO A 462 22.00 4.04 7.45
N THR A 463 21.91 3.42 6.27
CA THR A 463 22.26 2.00 6.07
C THR A 463 23.76 1.74 5.97
N ALA A 464 24.58 2.78 5.89
CA ALA A 464 26.05 2.69 5.90
C ALA A 464 26.65 2.40 7.28
N VAL A 465 25.81 2.05 8.27
CA VAL A 465 26.20 1.50 9.56
C VAL A 465 26.49 0.00 9.46
N GLY A 466 27.30 -0.53 10.37
CA GLY A 466 27.62 -1.96 10.41
C GLY A 466 27.90 -2.43 11.84
N GLY A 467 27.48 -3.66 12.14
CA GLY A 467 27.83 -4.35 13.38
C GLY A 467 29.33 -4.60 13.50
N GLU A 468 29.78 -4.97 14.70
CA GLU A 468 31.19 -5.33 14.93
C GLU A 468 31.67 -6.40 13.94
N GLY A 469 32.74 -6.10 13.19
CA GLY A 469 33.37 -7.03 12.24
C GLY A 469 32.79 -7.06 10.82
N LEU A 470 31.73 -6.30 10.52
CA LEU A 470 31.31 -6.01 9.14
C LEU A 470 32.13 -4.83 8.60
N GLY A 471 32.50 -4.85 7.30
CA GLY A 471 33.50 -3.98 6.67
C GLY A 471 33.33 -2.45 6.77
N HIS A 472 33.29 -1.73 5.65
CA HIS A 472 33.37 -0.25 5.64
C HIS A 472 32.14 0.42 6.28
N ILE A 473 32.24 0.79 7.56
CA ILE A 473 31.28 1.66 8.26
C ILE A 473 31.60 3.11 7.88
N ALA A 474 30.64 3.83 7.30
CA ALA A 474 30.84 5.23 6.93
C ALA A 474 30.92 6.11 8.19
N SER A 475 31.76 7.15 8.14
CA SER A 475 31.70 8.26 9.09
C SER A 475 30.39 9.06 8.93
N PRO A 476 29.96 9.83 9.93
CA PRO A 476 28.75 10.66 9.82
C PRO A 476 28.76 11.60 8.62
N PHE A 477 29.93 12.17 8.29
CA PHE A 477 30.07 13.05 7.13
C PHE A 477 29.96 12.29 5.80
N GLU A 478 30.56 11.11 5.67
CA GLU A 478 30.42 10.27 4.47
C GLU A 478 28.98 9.82 4.27
N ALA A 479 28.27 9.45 5.36
CA ALA A 479 26.86 9.09 5.33
C ALA A 479 25.97 10.27 4.89
N PHE A 480 26.26 11.48 5.38
CA PHE A 480 25.59 12.71 4.93
C PHE A 480 25.88 13.01 3.45
N GLN A 481 27.14 12.94 3.02
CA GLN A 481 27.49 13.13 1.61
C GLN A 481 26.81 12.10 0.69
N LYS A 482 26.67 10.86 1.13
CA LYS A 482 25.92 9.83 0.39
C LYS A 482 24.44 10.19 0.30
N GLY A 483 23.80 10.54 1.42
CA GLY A 483 22.41 10.99 1.44
C GLY A 483 22.15 12.18 0.52
N MET A 484 23.05 13.17 0.50
CA MET A 484 22.92 14.32 -0.41
C MET A 484 23.05 13.93 -1.89
N LYS A 485 23.91 12.97 -2.25
CA LYS A 485 23.97 12.44 -3.62
C LYS A 485 22.67 11.72 -4.01
N GLU A 486 22.08 10.98 -3.07
CA GLU A 486 20.79 10.32 -3.28
C GLU A 486 19.66 11.33 -3.46
N VAL A 487 19.71 12.49 -2.78
CA VAL A 487 18.77 13.62 -3.02
C VAL A 487 18.93 14.19 -4.43
N ASP A 488 20.15 14.41 -4.91
CA ASP A 488 20.38 14.91 -6.27
C ASP A 488 19.82 13.94 -7.33
N GLU A 489 20.04 12.65 -7.14
CA GLU A 489 19.48 11.60 -8.01
C GLU A 489 17.96 11.54 -7.90
N PHE A 490 17.41 11.65 -6.69
CA PHE A 490 15.97 11.70 -6.45
C PHE A 490 15.31 12.85 -7.22
N ILE A 491 15.84 14.07 -7.07
CA ILE A 491 15.31 15.27 -7.73
C ILE A 491 15.34 15.11 -9.24
N LYS A 492 16.42 14.56 -9.79
CA LYS A 492 16.54 14.30 -11.23
C LYS A 492 15.47 13.34 -11.74
N ASN A 493 15.20 12.26 -11.02
CA ASN A 493 14.19 11.27 -11.43
C ASN A 493 12.76 11.80 -11.26
N VAL A 494 12.48 12.56 -10.20
CA VAL A 494 11.18 13.26 -10.04
C VAL A 494 10.95 14.26 -11.17
N GLN A 495 11.97 15.05 -11.55
CA GLN A 495 11.89 15.97 -12.68
C GLN A 495 11.70 15.26 -14.02
N ALA A 496 12.20 14.03 -14.16
CA ALA A 496 11.95 13.16 -15.31
C ALA A 496 10.54 12.53 -15.29
N GLY A 497 9.75 12.74 -14.23
CA GLY A 497 8.40 12.22 -14.09
C GLY A 497 8.33 10.75 -13.68
N ASP A 498 9.40 10.19 -13.11
CA ASP A 498 9.40 8.79 -12.64
C ASP A 498 8.50 8.65 -11.39
N PRO A 499 7.37 7.93 -11.48
CA PRO A 499 6.40 7.86 -10.41
C PRO A 499 6.83 6.96 -9.23
N ARG A 500 7.99 6.29 -9.33
CA ARG A 500 8.56 5.46 -8.27
C ARG A 500 9.35 6.27 -7.23
N TYR A 501 9.62 7.54 -7.51
CA TYR A 501 10.35 8.44 -6.62
C TYR A 501 9.33 9.30 -5.88
N THR A 502 9.11 9.00 -4.60
CA THR A 502 8.10 9.67 -3.77
C THR A 502 8.75 10.35 -2.58
N LEU A 503 8.46 11.64 -2.39
CA LEU A 503 8.85 12.40 -1.21
C LEU A 503 7.68 12.42 -0.22
N ILE A 504 7.91 11.91 0.97
CA ILE A 504 6.96 11.98 2.08
C ILE A 504 7.37 13.16 2.95
N ASP A 505 6.62 14.25 2.82
CA ASP A 505 6.67 15.35 3.78
C ASP A 505 5.76 15.01 4.96
N VAL A 506 6.38 14.72 6.09
CA VAL A 506 5.69 14.16 7.26
C VAL A 506 4.70 15.18 7.83
N ASN A 507 5.09 16.46 7.91
CA ASN A 507 4.26 17.51 8.49
C ASN A 507 3.09 17.86 7.55
N ASP A 508 3.31 17.88 6.24
CA ASP A 508 2.23 18.10 5.26
C ASP A 508 1.20 16.97 5.30
N LEU A 509 1.62 15.70 5.45
CA LEU A 509 0.71 14.56 5.55
C LEU A 509 -0.03 14.52 6.89
N ILE A 510 0.62 14.89 7.99
CA ILE A 510 -0.06 15.09 9.28
C ILE A 510 -1.15 16.17 9.17
N ALA A 511 -0.87 17.28 8.48
CA ALA A 511 -1.86 18.32 8.22
C ALA A 511 -3.04 17.81 7.34
N LYS A 512 -2.79 16.79 6.51
CA LYS A 512 -3.81 16.05 5.74
C LYS A 512 -4.43 14.89 6.51
N GLY A 513 -4.27 14.82 7.84
CA GLY A 513 -4.94 13.85 8.71
C GLY A 513 -4.24 12.49 8.87
N VAL A 514 -3.01 12.34 8.37
CA VAL A 514 -2.21 11.11 8.56
C VAL A 514 -1.53 11.13 9.93
N HIS A 515 -2.35 11.00 10.98
CA HIS A 515 -1.87 11.07 12.35
C HIS A 515 -1.21 9.77 12.82
N GLN A 516 -0.14 9.95 13.57
CA GLN A 516 0.73 8.92 14.14
C GLN A 516 -0.02 8.03 15.15
N MET A 517 0.38 6.76 15.23
CA MET A 517 -0.12 5.87 16.28
C MET A 517 0.41 6.26 17.66
N GLU A 518 -0.41 6.09 18.69
CA GLU A 518 0.03 6.26 20.08
C GLU A 518 0.51 4.94 20.67
N LEU A 519 1.63 5.06 21.38
CA LEU A 519 2.25 3.95 22.10
C LEU A 519 2.49 4.37 23.55
N THR A 520 2.33 3.41 24.47
CA THR A 520 2.55 3.64 25.90
C THR A 520 4.02 3.49 26.25
N ASP A 521 4.40 4.08 27.38
CA ASP A 521 5.74 3.93 27.95
C ASP A 521 6.01 2.47 28.36
N ASP A 522 7.30 2.12 28.45
CA ASP A 522 7.77 0.79 28.83
C ASP A 522 9.10 0.90 29.59
N ALA A 523 9.09 0.57 30.88
CA ALA A 523 10.25 0.69 31.75
C ALA A 523 11.41 -0.23 31.33
N PHE A 524 11.11 -1.42 30.80
CA PHE A 524 12.14 -2.34 30.31
C PHE A 524 12.83 -1.78 29.07
N LEU A 525 12.07 -1.20 28.14
CA LEU A 525 12.65 -0.55 26.96
C LEU A 525 13.49 0.68 27.33
N ARG A 526 13.14 1.43 28.39
CA ARG A 526 13.98 2.52 28.91
C ARG A 526 15.34 2.03 29.39
N THR A 527 15.38 0.92 30.13
CA THR A 527 16.65 0.30 30.55
C THR A 527 17.52 -0.09 29.34
N LYS A 528 16.90 -0.57 28.26
CA LYS A 528 17.63 -0.83 27.00
C LYS A 528 18.20 0.44 26.37
N VAL A 529 17.47 1.55 26.42
CA VAL A 529 17.99 2.86 26.00
C VAL A 529 19.17 3.28 26.87
N ASP A 530 19.11 3.09 28.20
CA ASP A 530 20.21 3.41 29.11
C ASP A 530 21.48 2.62 28.79
N GLU A 531 21.35 1.30 28.59
CA GLU A 531 22.46 0.41 28.18
C GLU A 531 23.13 0.91 26.87
N MET A 532 22.34 1.36 25.89
CA MET A 532 22.86 1.94 24.65
C MET A 532 23.54 3.29 24.89
N ALA A 533 22.94 4.12 25.73
CA ALA A 533 23.42 5.48 25.99
C ALA A 533 24.78 5.51 26.71
N GLU A 534 25.17 4.43 27.40
CA GLU A 534 26.54 4.27 27.90
C GLU A 534 27.58 4.32 26.77
N ARG A 535 27.25 3.78 25.58
CA ARG A 535 28.14 3.81 24.41
C ARG A 535 28.24 5.20 23.78
N PHE A 536 27.27 6.08 24.01
CA PHE A 536 27.34 7.45 23.52
C PHE A 536 28.47 8.24 24.18
N ALA A 537 28.76 7.97 25.45
CA ALA A 537 29.83 8.66 26.18
C ALA A 537 31.24 8.21 25.75
N VAL A 538 31.36 7.04 25.08
CA VAL A 538 32.64 6.49 24.65
C VAL A 538 33.23 7.35 23.53
N GLY A 539 34.38 7.97 23.80
CA GLY A 539 35.05 8.90 22.86
C GLY A 539 34.73 10.39 23.07
N GLY A 540 33.97 10.73 24.12
CA GLY A 540 33.59 12.11 24.43
C GLY A 540 32.51 12.70 23.51
N PRO A 541 32.11 13.96 23.71
CA PRO A 541 31.12 14.61 22.87
C PRO A 541 31.47 14.53 21.38
N PHE A 542 30.48 14.29 20.54
CA PHE A 542 30.64 14.39 19.10
C PHE A 542 30.76 15.86 18.71
N VAL A 543 31.97 16.28 18.32
CA VAL A 543 32.27 17.65 17.92
C VAL A 543 32.43 17.72 16.41
N PHE A 544 31.66 18.58 15.77
CA PHE A 544 31.78 18.82 14.34
C PHE A 544 32.93 19.79 14.04
N SER A 545 33.99 19.30 13.39
CA SER A 545 35.04 20.15 12.80
C SER A 545 34.46 20.84 11.55
N LYS A 546 34.57 22.18 11.48
CA LYS A 546 34.10 22.99 10.33
C LYS A 546 34.95 22.84 9.05
N ASN A 547 36.01 22.05 9.08
CA ASN A 547 36.98 21.95 7.98
C ASN A 547 36.51 21.04 6.86
#